data_AF-A0A2V7M115-F1
#
_entry.id   AF-A0A2V7M115-F1
#
_cell.length_a   1.000
_cell.length_b   1.000
_cell.length_c   1.000
_cell.angle_alpha   90.00
_cell.angle_beta   90.00
_cell.angle_gamma   90.00
#
_symmetry.space_group_name_H-M   'P 1'
#
loop_
_entity.id
_entity.type
_entity.pdbx_description
1 polymer ?
#
loop_
_entity_poly.entity_id
_entity_poly.type
_entity_poly.pdbx_seq_one_letter_code
_entity_poly.pdbx_strand_id
1 'polypeptide(L)'
;MFLQPDVNIEACCNPDGSKYVAKVPLSGDVANDFNPLYDLANHHIEQDRNRFTGSGKMRWRLNPWLQAEGTFGYDQEAQSRTDLQDYGYLTSSGTPTKGSLNQSAWNDWQANTGVTLTAIRHFGQITNTTKLAAVFENQRNRILGSNAGAFVVARVPEFGTGTNATTVTSLSTDQRIRNENFYGVTTFDIKDRYILDGLVRRDGSSLFGPENRWATYYRVSGAWRVTQDMHIPGIEEMRLRASYGTAGLRPAYDNQYQILSVSPGGFSMEILGNPLLKPARSAELEVGTNMDFGGGRYTLEYSYAQKTTRDQILLVDLSVAARSPDSTGGFKQQWQNVGSLRSRTH
;
A
#
# COMPACT_ATOMS: atom_id res chain seq x y z
N MET A 1 -31.40 3.66 5.26
CA MET A 1 -32.43 3.99 4.26
C MET A 1 -33.16 2.69 3.96
N PHE A 2 -34.28 2.46 4.63
CA PHE A 2 -35.08 1.25 4.39
C PHE A 2 -35.99 1.56 3.21
N LEU A 3 -35.91 0.75 2.14
CA LEU A 3 -36.88 0.78 1.05
C LEU A 3 -38.28 0.64 1.65
N GLN A 4 -39.24 1.46 1.20
CA GLN A 4 -40.64 1.26 1.54
C GLN A 4 -41.04 -0.18 1.15
N PRO A 5 -41.89 -0.86 1.94
CA PRO A 5 -42.19 -2.28 1.76
C PRO A 5 -42.79 -2.64 0.39
N ASP A 6 -43.20 -1.64 -0.40
CA ASP A 6 -43.92 -1.81 -1.67
C ASP A 6 -43.07 -1.50 -2.93
N VAL A 7 -41.75 -1.31 -2.79
CA VAL A 7 -40.87 -1.03 -3.95
C VAL A 7 -40.58 -2.31 -4.74
N ASN A 8 -41.16 -2.41 -5.94
CA ASN A 8 -40.82 -3.47 -6.88
C ASN A 8 -39.62 -3.08 -7.76
N ILE A 9 -38.42 -3.47 -7.34
CA ILE A 9 -37.17 -3.27 -8.10
C ILE A 9 -37.06 -4.17 -9.35
N GLU A 10 -37.85 -5.25 -9.42
CA GLU A 10 -37.90 -6.15 -10.57
C GLU A 10 -38.91 -5.68 -11.64
N ALA A 11 -39.60 -4.56 -11.40
CA ALA A 11 -40.57 -4.01 -12.32
C ALA A 11 -39.92 -3.77 -13.69
N CYS A 12 -40.53 -4.30 -14.74
CA CYS A 12 -40.17 -4.06 -16.13
C CYS A 12 -41.30 -3.28 -16.81
N CYS A 13 -41.06 -2.45 -17.83
CA CYS A 13 -39.81 -2.05 -18.49
C CYS A 13 -39.85 -0.53 -18.71
N ASN A 14 -38.73 0.10 -19.06
CA ASN A 14 -38.74 1.52 -19.42
C ASN A 14 -39.32 1.76 -20.83
N PRO A 15 -39.71 3.01 -21.18
CA PRO A 15 -40.23 3.34 -22.51
C PRO A 15 -39.30 3.02 -23.69
N ASP A 16 -37.99 2.91 -23.44
CA ASP A 16 -36.97 2.54 -24.43
C ASP A 16 -36.80 1.02 -24.61
N GLY A 17 -37.57 0.22 -23.86
CA GLY A 17 -37.53 -1.25 -23.90
C GLY A 17 -36.45 -1.88 -23.01
N SER A 18 -35.66 -1.09 -22.29
CA SER A 18 -34.66 -1.61 -21.35
C SER A 18 -35.30 -2.33 -20.15
N LYS A 19 -34.63 -3.40 -19.69
CA LYS A 19 -35.08 -4.20 -18.53
C LYS A 19 -34.84 -3.43 -17.23
N TYR A 20 -35.78 -3.61 -16.29
CA TYR A 20 -35.84 -2.94 -14.99
C TYR A 20 -36.12 -1.44 -15.10
N VAL A 21 -37.15 -0.93 -14.42
CA VAL A 21 -37.46 0.51 -14.48
C VAL A 21 -36.33 1.31 -13.81
N ALA A 22 -35.79 2.33 -14.49
CA ALA A 22 -34.67 3.14 -13.99
C ALA A 22 -35.07 4.04 -12.80
N LYS A 23 -36.27 4.62 -12.85
CA LYS A 23 -36.87 5.43 -11.78
C LYS A 23 -37.69 4.54 -10.84
N VAL A 24 -37.29 4.50 -9.56
CA VAL A 24 -38.08 3.82 -8.53
C VAL A 24 -39.22 4.74 -8.08
N PRO A 25 -40.49 4.29 -8.06
CA PRO A 25 -41.62 5.11 -7.61
C PRO A 25 -41.66 5.15 -6.08
N LEU A 26 -40.83 6.00 -5.47
CA LEU A 26 -40.86 6.30 -4.03
C LEU A 26 -41.68 7.57 -3.76
N SER A 27 -42.31 7.65 -2.59
CA SER A 27 -43.04 8.86 -2.18
C SER A 27 -42.07 10.00 -1.86
N GLY A 28 -41.90 10.92 -2.82
CA GLY A 28 -40.97 12.05 -2.77
C GLY A 28 -39.87 11.91 -3.83
N ASP A 29 -39.68 12.94 -4.67
CA ASP A 29 -38.62 12.95 -5.68
C ASP A 29 -37.25 13.11 -4.98
N VAL A 30 -36.67 12.00 -4.50
CA VAL A 30 -35.28 11.98 -4.02
C VAL A 30 -34.39 11.65 -5.22
N ALA A 31 -33.49 12.57 -5.59
CA ALA A 31 -32.65 12.46 -6.78
C ALA A 31 -31.72 11.22 -6.82
N ASN A 32 -31.61 10.47 -5.72
CA ASN A 32 -30.71 9.33 -5.56
C ASN A 32 -31.41 7.96 -5.56
N ASP A 33 -32.71 7.91 -5.87
CA ASP A 33 -33.48 6.66 -5.87
C ASP A 33 -33.40 5.96 -7.23
N PHE A 34 -32.22 5.39 -7.50
CA PHE A 34 -31.92 4.65 -8.71
C PHE A 34 -32.20 3.15 -8.54
N ASN A 35 -32.73 2.48 -9.56
CA ASN A 35 -32.89 1.03 -9.52
C ASN A 35 -31.54 0.33 -9.78
N PRO A 36 -30.97 -0.39 -8.80
CA PRO A 36 -29.68 -1.06 -8.98
C PRO A 36 -29.73 -2.21 -10.00
N LEU A 37 -30.90 -2.81 -10.25
CA LEU A 37 -31.05 -3.84 -11.29
C LEU A 37 -31.01 -3.24 -12.70
N TYR A 38 -31.46 -1.99 -12.86
CA TYR A 38 -31.32 -1.27 -14.11
C TYR A 38 -29.85 -0.89 -14.37
N ASP A 39 -29.12 -0.40 -13.36
CA ASP A 39 -27.67 -0.14 -13.43
C ASP A 39 -26.92 -1.38 -13.92
N LEU A 40 -27.10 -2.50 -13.21
CA LEU A 40 -26.42 -3.76 -13.50
C LEU A 40 -26.70 -4.29 -14.91
N ALA A 41 -27.89 -4.01 -15.45
CA ALA A 41 -28.29 -4.48 -16.77
C ALA A 41 -27.83 -3.56 -17.93
N ASN A 42 -27.56 -2.27 -17.66
CA ASN A 42 -27.35 -1.25 -18.70
C ASN A 42 -26.06 -0.43 -18.52
N HIS A 43 -25.27 -0.69 -17.47
CA HIS A 43 -23.95 -0.14 -17.24
C HIS A 43 -22.89 -1.25 -17.38
N HIS A 44 -21.96 -1.07 -18.31
CA HIS A 44 -20.98 -2.10 -18.67
C HIS A 44 -19.60 -1.71 -18.16
N ILE A 45 -19.15 -2.41 -17.11
CA ILE A 45 -17.78 -2.28 -16.58
C ILE A 45 -17.04 -3.58 -16.87
N GLU A 46 -16.02 -3.49 -17.72
CA GLU A 46 -15.13 -4.61 -18.05
C GLU A 46 -13.73 -4.32 -17.52
N GLN A 47 -13.06 -5.35 -17.01
CA GLN A 47 -11.70 -5.24 -16.53
C GLN A 47 -10.89 -6.46 -16.94
N ASP A 48 -9.91 -6.25 -17.80
CA ASP A 48 -8.93 -7.24 -18.21
C ASP A 48 -7.64 -7.05 -17.43
N ARG A 49 -7.16 -8.11 -16.78
CA ARG A 49 -5.92 -8.07 -16.00
C ARG A 49 -5.01 -9.21 -16.38
N ASN A 50 -3.80 -8.86 -16.81
CA ASN A 50 -2.70 -9.79 -17.05
C ASN A 50 -1.63 -9.57 -15.99
N ARG A 51 -1.14 -10.65 -15.39
CA ARG A 51 -0.06 -10.59 -14.41
C ARG A 51 0.99 -11.64 -14.70
N PHE A 52 2.25 -11.22 -14.70
CA PHE A 52 3.40 -12.10 -14.76
C PHE A 52 4.21 -11.99 -13.48
N THR A 53 4.52 -13.14 -12.88
CA THR A 53 5.41 -13.25 -11.73
C THR A 53 6.52 -14.24 -12.01
N GLY A 54 7.76 -13.82 -11.78
CA GLY A 54 8.94 -14.64 -11.94
C GLY A 54 9.89 -14.43 -10.79
N SER A 55 10.52 -15.50 -10.32
CA SER A 55 11.60 -15.38 -9.35
C SER A 55 12.67 -16.43 -9.59
N GLY A 56 13.89 -16.10 -9.20
CA GLY A 56 15.06 -16.95 -9.30
C GLY A 56 15.90 -16.84 -8.04
N LYS A 57 16.46 -17.97 -7.60
CA LYS A 57 17.34 -18.02 -6.45
C LYS A 57 18.50 -18.96 -6.70
N MET A 58 19.71 -18.48 -6.43
CA MET A 58 20.92 -19.27 -6.50
C MET A 58 21.59 -19.29 -5.14
N ARG A 59 21.87 -20.48 -4.62
CA ARG A 59 22.65 -20.66 -3.39
C ARG A 59 23.99 -21.29 -3.72
N TRP A 60 25.05 -20.70 -3.20
CA TRP A 60 26.41 -21.21 -3.31
C TRP A 60 27.00 -21.40 -1.93
N ARG A 61 27.32 -22.65 -1.57
CA ARG A 61 28.08 -22.96 -0.36
C ARG A 61 29.58 -22.76 -0.64
N LEU A 62 30.10 -21.61 -0.26
CA LEU A 62 31.51 -21.26 -0.49
C LEU A 62 32.43 -22.15 0.36
N ASN A 63 32.04 -22.38 1.62
CA ASN A 63 32.68 -23.27 2.58
C ASN A 63 31.61 -23.92 3.48
N PRO A 64 31.92 -24.95 4.29
CA PRO A 64 30.94 -25.54 5.21
C PRO A 64 30.29 -24.55 6.18
N TRP A 65 30.99 -23.45 6.51
CA TRP A 65 30.54 -22.41 7.43
C TRP A 65 30.08 -21.12 6.74
N LEU A 66 30.15 -21.01 5.41
CA LEU A 66 29.82 -19.78 4.66
C LEU A 66 29.05 -20.08 3.38
N GLN A 67 27.89 -19.43 3.24
CA GLN A 67 27.01 -19.51 2.08
C GLN A 67 26.74 -18.12 1.50
N ALA A 68 26.73 -18.03 0.17
CA ALA A 68 26.18 -16.90 -0.57
C ALA A 68 24.81 -17.29 -1.17
N GLU A 69 23.88 -16.35 -1.19
CA GLU A 69 22.58 -16.48 -1.85
C GLU A 69 22.32 -15.24 -2.71
N GLY A 70 22.06 -15.45 -4.00
CA GLY A 70 21.57 -14.44 -4.93
C GLY A 70 20.08 -14.66 -5.18
N THR A 71 19.30 -13.58 -5.17
CA THR A 71 17.85 -13.59 -5.38
C THR A 71 17.47 -12.56 -6.43
N PHE A 72 16.51 -12.93 -7.27
CA PHE A 72 15.85 -12.03 -8.21
C PHE A 72 14.35 -12.32 -8.20
N GLY A 73 13.54 -11.28 -8.21
CA GLY A 73 12.09 -11.36 -8.32
C GLY A 73 11.59 -10.26 -9.24
N TYR A 74 10.59 -10.57 -10.06
CA TYR A 74 9.93 -9.65 -10.96
C TYR A 74 8.42 -9.92 -10.92
N ASP A 75 7.65 -8.86 -10.77
CA ASP A 75 6.19 -8.87 -10.82
C ASP A 75 5.76 -7.75 -11.75
N GLN A 76 4.88 -8.05 -12.69
CA GLN A 76 4.30 -7.08 -13.59
C GLN A 76 2.80 -7.34 -13.72
N GLU A 77 2.02 -6.29 -13.58
CA GLU A 77 0.58 -6.29 -13.72
C GLU A 77 0.19 -5.25 -14.77
N ALA A 78 -0.51 -5.69 -15.82
CA ALA A 78 -1.16 -4.82 -16.79
C ALA A 78 -2.66 -5.00 -16.65
N GLN A 79 -3.37 -3.91 -16.42
CA GLN A 79 -4.81 -3.89 -16.32
C GLN A 79 -5.38 -2.91 -17.34
N SER A 80 -6.45 -3.28 -18.03
CA SER A 80 -7.31 -2.36 -18.76
C SER A 80 -8.70 -2.42 -18.14
N ARG A 81 -9.32 -1.26 -17.93
CA ARG A 81 -10.70 -1.13 -17.46
C ARG A 81 -11.45 -0.27 -18.47
N THR A 82 -12.60 -0.77 -18.90
CA THR A 82 -13.58 -0.02 -19.66
C THR A 82 -14.83 0.14 -18.80
N ASP A 83 -15.36 1.35 -18.78
CA ASP A 83 -16.55 1.73 -18.06
C ASP A 83 -17.42 2.50 -19.05
N LEU A 84 -18.44 1.82 -19.54
CA LEU A 84 -19.29 2.23 -20.65
C LEU A 84 -20.73 2.35 -20.16
N GLN A 85 -21.24 3.57 -20.24
CA GLN A 85 -22.65 3.85 -20.11
C GLN A 85 -23.20 4.16 -21.51
N ASP A 86 -24.10 3.34 -22.01
CA ASP A 86 -24.59 3.48 -23.39
C ASP A 86 -25.36 4.77 -23.65
N TYR A 87 -25.38 5.20 -24.90
CA TYR A 87 -26.25 6.28 -25.35
C TYR A 87 -27.72 5.92 -25.08
N GLY A 88 -28.46 6.82 -24.44
CA GLY A 88 -29.86 6.59 -24.07
C GLY A 88 -30.05 6.07 -22.65
N TYR A 89 -28.97 5.78 -21.91
CA TYR A 89 -29.07 5.37 -20.50
C TYR A 89 -29.91 6.34 -19.67
N LEU A 90 -30.88 5.82 -18.92
CA LEU A 90 -31.84 6.60 -18.16
C LEU A 90 -31.28 6.93 -16.77
N THR A 91 -31.38 8.19 -16.37
CA THR A 91 -31.08 8.62 -15.00
C THR A 91 -32.15 8.14 -14.01
N SER A 92 -31.93 8.37 -12.71
CA SER A 92 -32.94 8.17 -11.64
C SER A 92 -34.24 8.97 -11.86
N SER A 93 -34.20 10.03 -12.68
CA SER A 93 -35.39 10.78 -13.08
C SER A 93 -36.09 10.22 -14.33
N GLY A 94 -35.56 9.15 -14.94
CA GLY A 94 -36.06 8.60 -16.21
C GLY A 94 -35.65 9.42 -17.44
N THR A 95 -34.62 10.27 -17.33
CA THR A 95 -34.16 11.11 -18.45
C THR A 95 -33.02 10.40 -19.19
N PRO A 96 -33.08 10.24 -20.52
CA PRO A 96 -31.99 9.63 -21.28
C PRO A 96 -30.76 10.53 -21.31
N THR A 97 -29.60 9.94 -21.07
CA THR A 97 -28.29 10.58 -21.21
C THR A 97 -27.71 10.29 -22.59
N LYS A 98 -26.66 11.03 -22.95
CA LYS A 98 -25.87 10.75 -24.16
C LYS A 98 -24.82 9.64 -23.93
N GLY A 99 -24.84 8.98 -22.79
CA GLY A 99 -23.84 7.98 -22.40
C GLY A 99 -22.46 8.56 -22.10
N SER A 100 -21.54 7.69 -21.71
CA SER A 100 -20.15 8.02 -21.43
C SER A 100 -19.24 6.81 -21.64
N LEU A 101 -17.97 7.08 -21.93
CA LEU A 101 -16.90 6.09 -22.01
C LEU A 101 -15.73 6.53 -21.14
N ASN A 102 -15.31 5.68 -20.22
CA ASN A 102 -14.07 5.82 -19.49
C ASN A 102 -13.23 4.57 -19.71
N GLN A 103 -12.05 4.74 -20.32
CA GLN A 103 -11.07 3.68 -20.44
C GLN A 103 -9.80 4.07 -19.70
N SER A 104 -9.26 3.14 -18.95
CA SER A 104 -8.03 3.33 -18.20
C SER A 104 -7.16 2.08 -18.32
N ALA A 105 -5.86 2.29 -18.41
CA ALA A 105 -4.85 1.26 -18.45
C ALA A 105 -3.82 1.53 -17.35
N TRP A 106 -3.58 0.53 -16.52
CA TRP A 106 -2.55 0.51 -15.49
C TRP A 106 -1.45 -0.45 -15.93
N ASN A 107 -0.20 -0.04 -15.78
CA ASN A 107 0.95 -0.90 -16.02
C ASN A 107 1.95 -0.68 -14.90
N ASP A 108 1.97 -1.65 -13.98
CA ASP A 108 2.79 -1.64 -12.80
C ASP A 108 3.81 -2.76 -12.91
N TRP A 109 5.05 -2.50 -12.52
CA TRP A 109 6.03 -3.56 -12.33
C TRP A 109 6.93 -3.26 -11.16
N GLN A 110 7.40 -4.32 -10.51
CA GLN A 110 8.47 -4.26 -9.52
C GLN A 110 9.53 -5.32 -9.82
N ALA A 111 10.79 -4.97 -9.55
CA ALA A 111 11.92 -5.88 -9.59
C ALA A 111 12.70 -5.77 -8.28
N ASN A 112 12.96 -6.92 -7.66
CA ASN A 112 13.73 -7.03 -6.43
C ASN A 112 14.96 -7.90 -6.69
N THR A 113 16.15 -7.40 -6.36
CA THR A 113 17.40 -8.15 -6.49
C THR A 113 18.12 -8.12 -5.16
N GLY A 114 18.65 -9.24 -4.70
CA GLY A 114 19.34 -9.31 -3.43
C GLY A 114 20.52 -10.26 -3.42
N VAL A 115 21.52 -9.92 -2.61
CA VAL A 115 22.66 -10.79 -2.30
C VAL A 115 22.76 -10.91 -0.79
N THR A 116 22.89 -12.12 -0.29
CA THR A 116 23.05 -12.42 1.14
C THR A 116 24.24 -13.34 1.37
N LEU A 117 25.11 -12.98 2.31
CA LEU A 117 26.12 -13.87 2.88
C LEU A 117 25.66 -14.35 4.24
N THR A 118 25.73 -15.65 4.49
CA THR A 118 25.39 -16.27 5.78
C THR A 118 26.58 -17.08 6.28
N ALA A 119 27.08 -16.74 7.46
CA ALA A 119 28.14 -17.45 8.15
C ALA A 119 27.59 -18.15 9.40
N ILE A 120 27.90 -19.44 9.57
CA ILE A 120 27.53 -20.22 10.75
C ILE A 120 28.82 -20.75 11.39
N ARG A 121 29.07 -20.37 12.65
CA ARG A 121 30.26 -20.77 13.40
C ARG A 121 29.87 -21.37 14.75
N HIS A 122 30.56 -22.43 15.13
CA HIS A 122 30.41 -23.08 16.43
C HIS A 122 31.64 -22.80 17.29
N PHE A 123 31.41 -22.30 18.50
CA PHE A 123 32.43 -21.97 19.49
C PHE A 123 32.07 -22.68 20.80
N GLY A 124 32.43 -23.96 20.91
CA GLY A 124 32.02 -24.80 22.03
C GLY A 124 30.49 -24.93 22.08
N GLN A 125 29.87 -24.40 23.13
CA GLN A 125 28.43 -24.42 23.35
C GLN A 125 27.67 -23.23 22.72
N ILE A 126 28.37 -22.41 21.92
CA ILE A 126 27.79 -21.23 21.27
C ILE A 126 27.73 -21.47 19.77
N THR A 127 26.56 -21.33 19.18
CA THR A 127 26.38 -21.25 17.73
C THR A 127 26.12 -19.81 17.34
N ASN A 128 27.03 -19.20 16.57
CA ASN A 128 26.82 -17.89 15.97
C ASN A 128 26.33 -18.06 14.52
N THR A 129 25.25 -17.37 14.18
CA THR A 129 24.80 -17.19 12.81
C THR A 129 24.83 -15.70 12.48
N THR A 130 25.65 -15.30 11.51
CA THR A 130 25.72 -13.92 11.04
C THR A 130 25.30 -13.85 9.57
N LYS A 131 24.42 -12.89 9.25
CA LYS A 131 23.99 -12.60 7.88
C LYS A 131 24.31 -11.17 7.52
N LEU A 132 24.83 -10.96 6.32
CA LEU A 132 25.00 -9.65 5.69
C LEU A 132 24.26 -9.66 4.36
N ALA A 133 23.47 -8.64 4.08
CA ALA A 133 22.66 -8.60 2.87
C ALA A 133 22.61 -7.21 2.26
N ALA A 134 22.51 -7.19 0.92
CA ALA A 134 22.18 -6.03 0.11
C ALA A 134 20.93 -6.36 -0.72
N VAL A 135 19.92 -5.48 -0.70
CA VAL A 135 18.66 -5.65 -1.45
C VAL A 135 18.35 -4.35 -2.20
N PHE A 136 17.97 -4.49 -3.46
CA PHE A 136 17.61 -3.41 -4.36
C PHE A 136 16.20 -3.65 -4.87
N GLU A 137 15.34 -2.64 -4.71
CA GLU A 137 13.95 -2.64 -5.18
C GLU A 137 13.78 -1.54 -6.20
N ASN A 138 13.06 -1.82 -7.27
CA ASN A 138 12.76 -0.86 -8.31
C ASN A 138 11.34 -1.11 -8.80
N GLN A 139 10.49 -0.10 -8.66
CA GLN A 139 9.08 -0.13 -8.97
C GLN A 139 8.76 0.99 -9.95
N ARG A 140 7.85 0.73 -10.88
CA ARG A 140 7.24 1.77 -11.69
C ARG A 140 5.75 1.53 -11.82
N ASN A 141 4.97 2.57 -11.61
CA ASN A 141 3.52 2.54 -11.79
C ASN A 141 3.15 3.53 -12.89
N ARG A 142 2.33 3.10 -13.84
CA ARG A 142 1.86 3.97 -14.92
C ARG A 142 0.36 3.85 -15.06
N ILE A 143 -0.27 5.00 -15.25
CA ILE A 143 -1.69 5.09 -15.56
C ILE A 143 -1.83 5.91 -16.84
N LEU A 144 -2.60 5.41 -17.78
CA LEU A 144 -3.08 6.16 -18.92
C LEU A 144 -4.59 5.98 -18.98
N GLY A 145 -5.34 7.07 -19.07
CA GLY A 145 -6.79 6.99 -19.17
C GLY A 145 -7.34 8.06 -20.08
N SER A 146 -8.53 7.79 -20.58
CA SER A 146 -9.32 8.72 -21.37
C SER A 146 -10.78 8.64 -20.91
N ASN A 147 -11.41 9.79 -20.82
CA ASN A 147 -12.82 9.93 -20.49
C ASN A 147 -13.50 10.73 -21.59
N ALA A 148 -14.70 10.33 -21.99
CA ALA A 148 -15.57 11.09 -22.87
C ALA A 148 -16.99 11.09 -22.32
N GLY A 149 -17.51 12.29 -22.07
CA GLY A 149 -18.94 12.50 -21.81
C GLY A 149 -19.67 12.75 -23.13
N ALA A 150 -20.83 12.11 -23.31
CA ALA A 150 -21.72 12.26 -24.45
C ALA A 150 -21.22 11.68 -25.79
N PHE A 151 -21.79 10.54 -26.17
CA PHE A 151 -21.71 10.03 -27.53
C PHE A 151 -22.52 10.89 -28.52
N VAL A 152 -22.04 10.94 -29.76
CA VAL A 152 -22.70 11.60 -30.89
C VAL A 152 -23.57 10.61 -31.66
N VAL A 153 -23.20 9.33 -31.65
CA VAL A 153 -23.91 8.23 -32.32
C VAL A 153 -24.06 7.07 -31.34
N ALA A 154 -25.25 6.47 -31.28
CA ALA A 154 -25.50 5.30 -30.45
C ALA A 154 -24.73 4.07 -30.96
N ARG A 155 -24.36 3.15 -30.05
CA ARG A 155 -23.67 1.88 -30.35
C ARG A 155 -22.28 2.01 -31.00
N VAL A 156 -21.65 3.18 -30.88
CA VAL A 156 -20.25 3.39 -31.30
C VAL A 156 -19.46 3.84 -30.07
N PRO A 157 -19.09 2.92 -29.15
CA PRO A 157 -18.39 3.28 -27.91
C PRO A 157 -16.88 3.49 -28.17
N GLU A 158 -16.55 4.41 -29.07
CA GLU A 158 -15.18 4.72 -29.47
C GLU A 158 -14.88 6.21 -29.29
N PHE A 159 -13.74 6.56 -28.70
CA PHE A 159 -13.35 7.96 -28.50
C PHE A 159 -13.27 8.74 -29.82
N GLY A 160 -12.66 8.17 -30.86
CA GLY A 160 -12.37 8.89 -32.10
C GLY A 160 -13.58 9.13 -33.02
N THR A 161 -14.56 8.23 -33.02
CA THR A 161 -15.65 8.20 -34.00
C THR A 161 -17.03 8.33 -33.36
N GLY A 162 -17.17 7.89 -32.10
CA GLY A 162 -18.44 7.84 -31.39
C GLY A 162 -18.70 9.00 -30.44
N THR A 163 -17.66 9.75 -30.05
CA THR A 163 -17.75 10.83 -29.05
C THR A 163 -17.45 12.18 -29.67
N ASN A 164 -17.87 13.25 -28.99
CA ASN A 164 -17.46 14.59 -29.38
C ASN A 164 -16.00 14.81 -28.94
N ALA A 165 -15.09 15.07 -29.88
CA ALA A 165 -13.67 15.25 -29.58
C ALA A 165 -13.40 16.32 -28.50
N THR A 166 -14.28 17.33 -28.34
CA THR A 166 -14.13 18.38 -27.33
C THR A 166 -14.49 17.92 -25.91
N THR A 167 -15.11 16.76 -25.73
CA THR A 167 -15.45 16.19 -24.42
C THR A 167 -14.45 15.13 -23.97
N VAL A 168 -13.50 14.77 -24.83
CA VAL A 168 -12.45 13.80 -24.49
C VAL A 168 -11.40 14.47 -23.61
N THR A 169 -11.20 13.93 -22.42
CA THR A 169 -10.12 14.32 -21.50
C THR A 169 -9.19 13.14 -21.28
N SER A 170 -7.94 13.41 -20.94
CA SER A 170 -6.92 12.37 -20.74
C SER A 170 -6.24 12.51 -19.39
N LEU A 171 -5.88 11.37 -18.81
CA LEU A 171 -5.07 11.24 -17.61
C LEU A 171 -3.80 10.48 -17.97
N SER A 172 -2.65 10.97 -17.53
CA SER A 172 -1.38 10.24 -17.63
C SER A 172 -0.60 10.39 -16.34
N THR A 173 -0.06 9.29 -15.82
CA THR A 173 0.76 9.24 -14.62
C THR A 173 1.91 8.26 -14.83
N ASP A 174 3.11 8.64 -14.36
CA ASP A 174 4.30 7.80 -14.38
C ASP A 174 5.09 8.04 -13.09
N GLN A 175 5.16 7.01 -12.25
CA GLN A 175 5.82 7.06 -10.96
C GLN A 175 6.93 6.01 -10.92
N ARG A 176 8.12 6.38 -10.45
CA ARG A 176 9.22 5.42 -10.30
C ARG A 176 9.85 5.50 -8.92
N ILE A 177 9.86 4.37 -8.22
CA ILE A 177 10.38 4.24 -6.86
C ILE A 177 11.57 3.30 -6.88
N ARG A 178 12.65 3.69 -6.20
CA ARG A 178 13.85 2.87 -6.03
C ARG A 178 14.24 2.83 -4.57
N ASN A 179 14.53 1.64 -4.06
CA ASN A 179 15.00 1.45 -2.70
C ASN A 179 16.26 0.62 -2.70
N GLU A 180 17.12 0.94 -1.75
CA GLU A 180 18.37 0.25 -1.52
C GLU A 180 18.44 -0.11 -0.05
N ASN A 181 18.94 -1.30 0.24
CA ASN A 181 18.92 -1.83 1.57
C ASN A 181 20.19 -2.56 1.91
N PHE A 182 20.81 -2.23 3.03
CA PHE A 182 21.94 -2.96 3.55
C PHE A 182 21.67 -3.33 4.99
N TYR A 183 21.71 -4.62 5.32
CA TYR A 183 21.53 -5.04 6.70
C TYR A 183 22.50 -6.13 7.11
N GLY A 184 22.84 -6.09 8.40
CA GLY A 184 23.57 -7.12 9.09
C GLY A 184 22.75 -7.59 10.29
N VAL A 185 22.69 -8.90 10.48
CA VAL A 185 22.09 -9.51 11.67
C VAL A 185 23.02 -10.59 12.19
N THR A 186 23.19 -10.64 13.50
CA THR A 186 23.98 -11.68 14.18
C THR A 186 23.16 -12.26 15.31
N THR A 187 23.09 -13.58 15.34
CA THR A 187 22.33 -14.35 16.33
C THR A 187 23.31 -15.29 17.04
N PHE A 188 23.24 -15.32 18.37
CA PHE A 188 23.98 -16.24 19.21
C PHE A 188 22.99 -17.17 19.90
N ASP A 189 23.11 -18.46 19.64
CA ASP A 189 22.47 -19.50 20.42
C ASP A 189 23.49 -20.07 21.40
N ILE A 190 23.19 -20.03 22.69
CA ILE A 190 24.04 -20.49 23.77
C ILE A 190 23.34 -21.67 24.46
N LYS A 191 23.93 -22.87 24.32
CA LYS A 191 23.46 -24.13 24.91
C LYS A 191 22.02 -24.52 24.55
N ASP A 192 21.47 -23.98 23.46
CA ASP A 192 20.05 -24.11 23.12
C ASP A 192 19.13 -23.51 24.20
N ARG A 193 19.59 -22.53 24.99
CA ARG A 193 18.84 -21.91 26.11
C ARG A 193 18.68 -20.40 25.98
N TYR A 194 19.78 -19.73 25.68
CA TYR A 194 19.82 -18.27 25.53
C TYR A 194 20.03 -17.93 24.07
N ILE A 195 19.07 -17.22 23.50
CA ILE A 195 19.13 -16.76 22.12
C ILE A 195 19.22 -15.25 22.16
N LEU A 196 20.31 -14.69 21.65
CA LEU A 196 20.52 -13.24 21.53
C LEU A 196 20.62 -12.87 20.06
N ASP A 197 19.93 -11.82 19.64
CA ASP A 197 19.95 -11.34 18.26
C ASP A 197 20.15 -9.82 18.22
N GLY A 198 21.02 -9.38 17.33
CA GLY A 198 21.26 -7.97 17.03
C GLY A 198 21.22 -7.71 15.53
N LEU A 199 20.45 -6.71 15.12
CA LEU A 199 20.32 -6.28 13.73
C LEU A 199 20.61 -4.79 13.60
N VAL A 200 21.31 -4.42 12.54
CA VAL A 200 21.43 -3.06 12.03
C VAL A 200 21.12 -3.06 10.54
N ARG A 201 20.35 -2.08 10.11
CA ARG A 201 19.85 -1.97 8.75
C ARG A 201 19.87 -0.51 8.31
N ARG A 202 20.34 -0.24 7.10
CA ARG A 202 20.41 1.08 6.48
C ARG A 202 19.64 1.08 5.16
N ASP A 203 18.65 1.96 5.10
CA ASP A 203 17.63 1.96 4.06
C ASP A 203 17.70 3.28 3.28
N GLY A 204 17.86 3.17 1.97
CA GLY A 204 17.80 4.25 1.00
C GLY A 204 16.47 4.20 0.26
N SER A 205 15.77 5.33 0.10
CA SER A 205 14.53 5.39 -0.69
C SER A 205 14.45 6.66 -1.52
N SER A 206 14.09 6.52 -2.80
CA SER A 206 13.87 7.66 -3.70
C SER A 206 12.63 8.48 -3.36
N LEU A 207 11.81 8.02 -2.41
CA LEU A 207 10.63 8.73 -1.90
C LEU A 207 10.99 9.90 -0.97
N PHE A 208 12.26 10.05 -0.64
CA PHE A 208 12.78 11.17 0.14
C PHE A 208 13.78 11.98 -0.67
N GLY A 209 13.88 13.27 -0.33
CA GLY A 209 14.88 14.16 -0.90
C GLY A 209 16.31 13.73 -0.54
N PRO A 210 17.32 14.30 -1.22
CA PRO A 210 18.71 13.86 -1.11
C PRO A 210 19.26 13.82 0.33
N GLU A 211 18.84 14.76 1.19
CA GLU A 211 19.32 14.89 2.57
C GLU A 211 18.81 13.79 3.50
N ASN A 212 17.59 13.31 3.29
CA ASN A 212 16.94 12.30 4.14
C ASN A 212 16.72 10.96 3.44
N ARG A 213 17.43 10.75 2.32
CA ARG A 213 17.33 9.52 1.50
C ARG A 213 17.63 8.26 2.28
N TRP A 214 18.57 8.36 3.24
CA TRP A 214 19.07 7.23 4.01
C TRP A 214 18.69 7.31 5.49
N ALA A 215 18.21 6.21 6.04
CA ALA A 215 17.95 6.07 7.48
C ALA A 215 18.46 4.74 8.03
N THR A 216 18.87 4.76 9.30
CA THR A 216 19.39 3.58 10.00
C THR A 216 18.42 3.10 11.07
N TYR A 217 18.08 1.82 10.99
CA TYR A 217 17.24 1.08 11.91
C TYR A 217 18.04 -0.02 12.59
N TYR A 218 17.61 -0.40 13.78
CA TYR A 218 18.28 -1.44 14.57
C TYR A 218 17.25 -2.20 15.39
N ARG A 219 17.64 -3.43 15.79
CA ARG A 219 16.88 -4.28 16.68
C ARG A 219 17.82 -5.06 17.59
N VAL A 220 17.43 -5.23 18.84
CA VAL A 220 18.01 -6.18 19.77
C VAL A 220 16.90 -7.07 20.32
N SER A 221 17.15 -8.37 20.44
CA SER A 221 16.21 -9.28 21.08
C SER A 221 16.92 -10.39 21.83
N GLY A 222 16.22 -10.93 22.82
CA GLY A 222 16.66 -12.02 23.65
C GLY A 222 15.52 -13.00 23.92
N ALA A 223 15.84 -14.29 23.94
CA ALA A 223 14.95 -15.31 24.44
C ALA A 223 15.70 -16.23 25.42
N TRP A 224 14.99 -16.68 26.45
CA TRP A 224 15.49 -17.57 27.48
C TRP A 224 14.51 -18.72 27.69
N ARG A 225 14.99 -19.95 27.48
CA ARG A 225 14.26 -21.18 27.80
C ARG A 225 14.51 -21.54 29.26
N VAL A 226 13.66 -21.02 30.15
CA VAL A 226 13.78 -21.12 31.61
C VAL A 226 13.86 -22.57 32.07
N THR A 227 13.05 -23.44 31.48
CA THR A 227 12.98 -24.88 31.79
C THR A 227 14.27 -25.65 31.49
N GLN A 228 15.21 -25.06 30.75
CA GLN A 228 16.53 -25.66 30.51
C GLN A 228 17.52 -25.41 31.66
N ASP A 229 17.25 -24.44 32.53
CA ASP A 229 18.08 -24.12 33.70
C ASP A 229 17.44 -24.55 35.02
N MET A 230 16.11 -24.62 35.08
CA MET A 230 15.38 -25.00 36.29
C MET A 230 14.14 -25.83 35.98
N HIS A 231 13.88 -26.82 36.82
CA HIS A 231 12.64 -27.61 36.74
C HIS A 231 11.52 -26.87 37.46
N ILE A 232 10.40 -26.66 36.77
CA ILE A 232 9.20 -26.05 37.33
C ILE A 232 8.10 -27.13 37.31
N PRO A 233 7.62 -27.61 38.48
CA PRO A 233 6.65 -28.70 38.53
C PRO A 233 5.39 -28.40 37.71
N GLY A 234 5.03 -29.32 36.81
CA GLY A 234 3.86 -29.20 35.93
C GLY A 234 4.04 -28.34 34.69
N ILE A 235 5.22 -27.77 34.46
CA ILE A 235 5.58 -26.99 33.26
C ILE A 235 6.69 -27.72 32.51
N GLU A 236 6.41 -28.11 31.27
CA GLU A 236 7.35 -28.85 30.44
C GLU A 236 8.31 -27.92 29.69
N GLU A 237 7.81 -26.79 29.19
CA GLU A 237 8.63 -25.77 28.53
C GLU A 237 8.15 -24.38 28.94
N MET A 238 9.08 -23.49 29.29
CA MET A 238 8.79 -22.08 29.48
C MET A 238 9.86 -21.25 28.80
N ARG A 239 9.43 -20.37 27.89
CA ARG A 239 10.31 -19.46 27.16
C ARG A 239 9.87 -18.03 27.40
N LEU A 240 10.78 -17.21 27.92
CA LEU A 240 10.64 -15.76 27.99
C LEU A 240 11.30 -15.13 26.77
N ARG A 241 10.68 -14.09 26.21
CA ARG A 241 11.23 -13.34 25.08
C ARG A 241 11.03 -11.84 25.27
N ALA A 242 12.03 -11.06 24.86
CA ALA A 242 11.94 -9.61 24.82
C ALA A 242 12.67 -9.07 23.58
N SER A 243 12.13 -8.01 22.99
CA SER A 243 12.79 -7.33 21.88
C SER A 243 12.54 -5.83 21.89
N TYR A 244 13.53 -5.09 21.40
CA TYR A 244 13.40 -3.68 21.11
C TYR A 244 13.89 -3.40 19.70
N GLY A 245 13.07 -2.77 18.88
CA GLY A 245 13.37 -2.51 17.48
C GLY A 245 12.92 -1.14 17.01
N THR A 246 13.57 -0.65 15.96
CA THR A 246 13.13 0.54 15.23
C THR A 246 12.83 0.21 13.77
N ALA A 247 11.88 0.93 13.19
CA ALA A 247 11.49 0.82 11.79
C ALA A 247 11.09 2.20 11.23
N GLY A 248 11.05 2.32 9.91
CA GLY A 248 10.66 3.54 9.22
C GLY A 248 9.43 3.33 8.33
N LEU A 249 8.58 4.35 8.27
CA LEU A 249 7.51 4.45 7.27
C LEU A 249 7.90 5.45 6.18
N ARG A 250 7.55 5.11 4.94
CA ARG A 250 7.82 5.92 3.75
C ARG A 250 6.55 6.66 3.33
N PRO A 251 6.66 7.84 2.70
CA PRO A 251 5.52 8.56 2.15
C PRO A 251 5.03 7.93 0.84
N ALA A 252 3.93 8.45 0.31
CA ALA A 252 3.57 8.24 -1.10
C ALA A 252 4.55 8.97 -2.04
N TYR A 253 4.51 8.63 -3.34
CA TYR A 253 5.46 9.10 -4.35
C TYR A 253 5.54 10.63 -4.45
N ASP A 254 4.38 11.26 -4.45
CA ASP A 254 4.11 12.66 -4.68
C ASP A 254 4.37 13.56 -3.47
N ASN A 255 4.41 13.01 -2.25
CA ASN A 255 4.48 13.82 -1.03
C ASN A 255 5.71 14.74 -0.93
N GLN A 256 6.85 14.35 -1.52
CA GLN A 256 8.06 15.19 -1.51
C GLN A 256 8.03 16.28 -2.59
N TYR A 257 7.16 16.15 -3.59
CA TYR A 257 7.13 17.00 -4.78
C TYR A 257 6.10 18.11 -4.65
N GLN A 258 6.33 19.17 -5.41
CA GLN A 258 5.37 20.24 -5.60
C GLN A 258 4.29 19.78 -6.59
N ILE A 259 3.02 20.04 -6.27
CA ILE A 259 1.88 19.70 -7.13
C ILE A 259 1.23 20.99 -7.62
N LEU A 260 1.07 21.07 -8.94
CA LEU A 260 0.40 22.15 -9.66
C LEU A 260 -0.80 21.58 -10.42
N SER A 261 -1.92 22.28 -10.41
CA SER A 261 -3.06 21.96 -11.29
C SER A 261 -2.95 22.82 -12.54
N VAL A 262 -2.94 22.19 -13.71
CA VAL A 262 -2.78 22.88 -15.01
C VAL A 262 -4.08 22.76 -15.80
N SER A 263 -4.51 23.87 -16.39
CA SER A 263 -5.71 23.98 -17.20
C SER A 263 -5.44 24.81 -18.47
N PRO A 264 -6.33 24.78 -19.48
CA PRO A 264 -6.15 25.55 -20.73
C PRO A 264 -6.00 27.07 -20.59
N GLY A 265 -6.19 27.64 -19.40
CA GLY A 265 -6.03 29.07 -19.10
C GLY A 265 -4.89 29.42 -18.14
N GLY A 266 -4.09 28.45 -17.68
CA GLY A 266 -3.01 28.67 -16.71
C GLY A 266 -2.85 27.53 -15.71
N PHE A 267 -2.19 27.78 -14.58
CA PHE A 267 -2.01 26.80 -13.52
C PHE A 267 -2.28 27.40 -12.13
N SER A 268 -2.66 26.55 -11.18
CA SER A 268 -2.75 26.87 -9.75
C SER A 268 -1.75 26.06 -8.95
N MET A 269 -1.30 26.65 -7.85
CA MET A 269 -0.40 26.01 -6.88
C MET A 269 -1.21 25.26 -5.82
N GLU A 270 -1.11 23.93 -5.81
CA GLU A 270 -1.90 23.10 -4.88
C GLU A 270 -1.09 22.72 -3.63
N ILE A 271 -0.02 21.95 -3.82
CA ILE A 271 0.81 21.43 -2.73
C ILE A 271 2.25 21.88 -2.91
N LEU A 272 2.81 22.49 -1.86
CA LEU A 272 4.23 22.84 -1.81
C LEU A 272 5.04 21.56 -1.59
N GLY A 273 6.11 21.38 -2.37
CA GLY A 273 7.03 20.26 -2.17
C GLY A 273 7.80 20.36 -0.85
N ASN A 274 8.20 19.21 -0.32
CA ASN A 274 9.04 19.15 0.87
C ASN A 274 10.17 18.13 0.69
N PRO A 275 11.34 18.56 0.18
CA PRO A 275 12.49 17.67 0.02
C PRO A 275 13.12 17.27 1.37
N LEU A 276 12.73 17.92 2.47
CA LEU A 276 13.22 17.65 3.82
C LEU A 276 12.37 16.61 4.56
N LEU A 277 11.37 16.00 3.90
CA LEU A 277 10.67 14.85 4.46
C LEU A 277 11.66 13.76 4.85
N LYS A 278 11.46 13.22 6.04
CA LYS A 278 12.22 12.09 6.59
C LYS A 278 11.28 10.93 6.93
N PRO A 279 11.78 9.70 7.08
CA PRO A 279 10.94 8.57 7.48
C PRO A 279 10.28 8.80 8.85
N ALA A 280 8.99 8.48 8.96
CA ALA A 280 8.34 8.41 10.27
C ALA A 280 8.92 7.22 11.03
N ARG A 281 9.45 7.43 12.23
CA ARG A 281 10.23 6.42 12.96
C ARG A 281 9.38 5.76 14.04
N SER A 282 9.17 4.45 13.88
CA SER A 282 8.58 3.60 14.91
C SER A 282 9.66 3.01 15.80
N ALA A 283 9.45 3.02 17.11
CA ALA A 283 10.20 2.27 18.10
C ALA A 283 9.23 1.36 18.86
N GLU A 284 9.61 0.10 19.01
CA GLU A 284 8.72 -0.94 19.54
C GLU A 284 9.45 -1.78 20.58
N LEU A 285 8.82 -1.95 21.74
CA LEU A 285 9.20 -2.88 22.79
C LEU A 285 8.17 -4.00 22.81
N GLU A 286 8.63 -5.25 22.74
CA GLU A 286 7.79 -6.44 22.88
C GLU A 286 8.35 -7.33 23.99
N VAL A 287 7.48 -7.85 24.85
CA VAL A 287 7.79 -8.85 25.88
C VAL A 287 6.74 -9.94 25.81
N GLY A 288 7.16 -11.20 25.82
CA GLY A 288 6.23 -12.32 25.75
C GLY A 288 6.73 -13.55 26.47
N THR A 289 5.81 -14.48 26.65
CA THR A 289 6.09 -15.81 27.21
C THR A 289 5.30 -16.86 26.46
N ASN A 290 5.92 -18.03 26.29
CA ASN A 290 5.26 -19.24 25.83
C ASN A 290 5.49 -20.31 26.90
N MET A 291 4.45 -21.03 27.29
CA MET A 291 4.49 -22.05 28.32
C MET A 291 3.67 -23.26 27.91
N ASP A 292 4.29 -24.44 27.94
CA ASP A 292 3.62 -25.74 27.76
C ASP A 292 3.50 -26.42 29.13
N PHE A 293 2.30 -26.86 29.47
CA PHE A 293 1.98 -27.44 30.78
C PHE A 293 0.97 -28.59 30.71
N GLY A 294 0.88 -29.36 31.80
CA GLY A 294 -0.07 -30.48 31.92
C GLY A 294 0.31 -31.69 31.07
N GLY A 295 1.61 -32.00 30.97
CA GLY A 295 2.14 -33.05 30.12
C GLY A 295 2.12 -32.65 28.63
N GLY A 296 2.30 -31.36 28.33
CA GLY A 296 2.24 -30.82 26.97
C GLY A 296 0.83 -30.75 26.36
N ARG A 297 -0.23 -30.81 27.18
CA ARG A 297 -1.63 -30.76 26.70
C ARG A 297 -2.16 -29.34 26.54
N TYR A 298 -1.58 -28.40 27.26
CA TYR A 298 -2.00 -27.01 27.24
C TYR A 298 -0.82 -26.12 26.92
N THR A 299 -1.06 -25.11 26.09
CA THR A 299 -0.09 -24.07 25.74
C THR A 299 -0.69 -22.73 26.10
N LEU A 300 0.06 -21.93 26.84
CA LEU A 300 -0.22 -20.52 27.08
C LEU A 300 0.79 -19.68 26.28
N GLU A 301 0.28 -18.76 25.47
CA GLU A 301 1.08 -17.72 24.85
C GLU A 301 0.55 -16.35 25.27
N TYR A 302 1.45 -15.48 25.73
CA TYR A 302 1.12 -14.11 26.09
C TYR A 302 2.16 -13.16 25.50
N SER A 303 1.72 -12.04 24.95
CA SER A 303 2.58 -11.06 24.30
C SER A 303 2.10 -9.65 24.60
N TYR A 304 2.97 -8.82 25.15
CA TYR A 304 2.74 -7.40 25.32
C TYR A 304 3.64 -6.61 24.37
N ALA A 305 3.05 -5.67 23.63
CA ALA A 305 3.77 -4.78 22.74
C ALA A 305 3.43 -3.32 23.01
N GLN A 306 4.44 -2.45 23.01
CA GLN A 306 4.27 -0.99 23.01
C GLN A 306 5.05 -0.38 21.85
N LYS A 307 4.34 0.28 20.94
CA LYS A 307 4.91 0.94 19.78
C LYS A 307 4.67 2.44 19.86
N THR A 308 5.72 3.23 19.63
CA THR A 308 5.63 4.69 19.48
C THR A 308 6.19 5.08 18.13
N THR A 309 5.40 5.76 17.31
CA THR A 309 5.82 6.28 16.01
C THR A 309 5.82 7.79 16.02
N ARG A 310 6.98 8.39 15.78
CA ARG A 310 7.17 9.85 15.71
C ARG A 310 7.34 10.29 14.27
N ASP A 311 7.21 11.60 14.04
CA ASP A 311 7.43 12.23 12.74
C ASP A 311 6.45 11.72 11.65
N GLN A 312 5.15 11.56 11.99
CA GLN A 312 4.16 11.12 10.99
C GLN A 312 4.16 12.05 9.78
N ILE A 313 4.03 11.50 8.58
CA ILE A 313 4.02 12.30 7.37
C ILE A 313 2.56 12.66 7.08
N LEU A 314 2.17 13.89 7.39
CA LEU A 314 0.80 14.39 7.24
C LEU A 314 0.78 15.60 6.31
N LEU A 315 -0.32 15.76 5.58
CA LEU A 315 -0.58 16.95 4.78
C LEU A 315 -1.09 18.05 5.71
N VAL A 316 -0.37 19.17 5.78
CA VAL A 316 -0.64 20.26 6.72
C VAL A 316 -1.02 21.52 5.94
N ASP A 317 -2.09 22.19 6.38
CA ASP A 317 -2.49 23.49 5.85
C ASP A 317 -1.46 24.57 6.23
N LEU A 318 -0.99 25.30 5.21
CA LEU A 318 -0.08 26.42 5.38
C LEU A 318 -0.84 27.68 5.76
N SER A 319 -0.28 28.44 6.71
CA SER A 319 -0.82 29.75 7.09
C SER A 319 -0.79 30.71 5.92
N VAL A 320 -1.69 31.71 5.93
CA VAL A 320 -1.78 32.72 4.87
C VAL A 320 -0.48 33.52 4.68
N ALA A 321 0.35 33.64 5.73
CA ALA A 321 1.65 34.32 5.68
C ALA A 321 2.78 33.47 5.06
N ALA A 322 2.62 32.14 5.03
CA ALA A 322 3.55 31.22 4.36
C ALA A 322 3.23 31.04 2.86
N ARG A 323 2.17 31.69 2.37
CA ARG A 323 1.83 31.75 0.93
C ARG A 323 2.70 32.83 0.29
N SER A 324 3.35 32.50 -0.83
CA SER A 324 4.25 33.41 -1.53
C SER A 324 3.59 34.79 -1.77
N PRO A 325 4.26 35.92 -1.48
CA PRO A 325 3.66 37.27 -1.59
C PRO A 325 3.35 37.70 -3.03
N ASP A 326 3.90 37.01 -4.02
CA ASP A 326 3.87 37.36 -5.44
C ASP A 326 2.68 36.78 -6.21
N SER A 327 1.78 36.05 -5.54
CA SER A 327 0.58 35.51 -6.18
C SER A 327 -0.63 35.56 -5.26
N THR A 328 -1.72 36.08 -5.80
CA THR A 328 -3.09 35.92 -5.29
C THR A 328 -3.49 34.43 -5.40
N GLY A 329 -2.76 33.49 -4.77
CA GLY A 329 -2.93 32.05 -5.01
C GLY A 329 -1.79 31.11 -4.62
N GLY A 330 -0.93 31.44 -3.64
CA GLY A 330 0.15 30.56 -3.17
C GLY A 330 -0.29 29.18 -2.64
N PHE A 331 0.66 28.26 -2.47
CA PHE A 331 0.42 26.89 -1.97
C PHE A 331 -0.40 26.87 -0.69
N LYS A 332 -1.40 25.99 -0.64
CA LYS A 332 -2.32 25.88 0.50
C LYS A 332 -1.85 24.86 1.52
N GLN A 333 -1.10 23.85 1.08
CA GLN A 333 -0.73 22.70 1.90
C GLN A 333 0.70 22.23 1.62
N GLN A 334 1.29 21.53 2.58
CA GLN A 334 2.59 20.87 2.43
C GLN A 334 2.61 19.58 3.25
N TRP A 335 3.21 18.52 2.71
CA TRP A 335 3.51 17.33 3.50
C TRP A 335 4.63 17.59 4.50
N GLN A 336 4.40 17.30 5.78
CA GLN A 336 5.36 17.57 6.86
C GLN A 336 5.45 16.38 7.82
N ASN A 337 6.61 16.26 8.48
CA ASN A 337 6.81 15.34 9.59
C ASN A 337 6.25 15.95 10.88
N VAL A 338 5.02 15.59 11.26
CA VAL A 338 4.32 16.13 12.42
C VAL A 338 3.57 15.04 13.19
N GLY A 339 3.49 15.20 14.52
CA GLY A 339 2.69 14.30 15.36
C GLY A 339 3.39 13.00 15.78
N SER A 340 2.77 12.35 16.77
CA SER A 340 3.24 11.08 17.32
C SER A 340 2.06 10.18 17.69
N LEU A 341 2.18 8.89 17.37
CA LEU A 341 1.19 7.87 17.70
C LEU A 341 1.81 6.87 18.67
N ARG A 342 1.03 6.47 19.69
CA ARG A 342 1.41 5.41 20.63
C ARG A 342 0.31 4.36 20.69
N SER A 343 0.68 3.10 20.52
CA SER A 343 -0.20 1.95 20.67
C SER A 343 0.34 1.00 21.74
N ARG A 344 -0.58 0.26 22.37
CA ARG A 344 -0.32 -0.83 23.30
C ARG A 344 -1.22 -1.99 22.94
N THR A 345 -0.67 -3.20 22.96
CA THR A 345 -1.38 -4.44 22.63
C THR A 345 -0.98 -5.51 23.63
N HIS A 346 -1.93 -6.39 23.96
CA HIS A 346 -1.79 -7.54 24.85
C HIS A 346 -2.29 -8.80 24.16
#